data_AF-K9X358-F1
#
_entry.id   AF-K9X358-F1
#
_cell.length_a   1.000
_cell.length_b   1.000
_cell.length_c   1.000
_cell.angle_alpha   90.00
_cell.angle_beta   90.00
_cell.angle_gamma   90.00
#
_symmetry.space_group_name_H-M   'P 1'
#
loop_
_entity.id
_entity.type
_entity.pdbx_description
1 polymer ?
#
loop_
_entity_poly.entity_id
_entity_poly.type
_entity_poly.pdbx_seq_one_letter_code
_entity_poly.pdbx_strand_id
1 'polypeptide(L)'
;MVRVQEIPLNQINRPLPRQNDPNKVQTLMASIAAIGQQEPIDVLEVDGQYYGFSGCHRYEACQRLGQKTILARVRKATRSVLKMHLA
;
A
#
# COMPACT_ATOMS: atom_id res chain seq x y z
N MET A 1 -7.96 15.01 6.97
CA MET A 1 -7.70 15.34 5.55
C MET A 1 -7.10 14.11 4.89
N VAL A 2 -7.63 13.69 3.75
CA VAL A 2 -7.12 12.55 2.96
C VAL A 2 -6.34 13.12 1.79
N ARG A 3 -5.14 12.60 1.51
CA ARG A 3 -4.30 13.04 0.39
C ARG A 3 -3.83 11.84 -0.40
N VAL A 4 -3.79 11.95 -1.72
CA VAL A 4 -3.19 10.94 -2.60
C VAL A 4 -1.80 11.42 -2.98
N GLN A 5 -0.78 10.61 -2.71
CA GLN A 5 0.61 10.90 -3.05
C GLN A 5 1.37 9.61 -3.33
N GLU A 6 2.50 9.74 -4.02
CA GLU A 6 3.44 8.64 -4.18
C GLU A 6 4.25 8.46 -2.90
N ILE A 7 4.30 7.23 -2.39
CA ILE A 7 5.08 6.87 -1.20
C ILE A 7 6.11 5.81 -1.59
N PRO A 8 7.38 5.96 -1.19
CA PRO A 8 8.38 4.92 -1.35
C PRO A 8 7.93 3.60 -0.70
N LEU A 9 8.01 2.49 -1.44
CA LEU A 9 7.56 1.18 -0.93
C LEU A 9 8.25 0.79 0.39
N ASN A 10 9.52 1.19 0.55
CA ASN A 10 10.34 0.93 1.73
C ASN A 10 9.97 1.78 2.97
N GLN A 11 9.13 2.81 2.81
CA GLN A 11 8.62 3.62 3.92
C GLN A 11 7.29 3.10 4.47
N ILE A 12 6.65 2.14 3.79
CA ILE A 12 5.34 1.61 4.18
C ILE A 12 5.53 0.38 5.06
N ASN A 13 5.25 0.54 6.35
CA ASN A 13 5.23 -0.56 7.31
C ASN A 13 3.98 -1.43 7.09
N ARG A 14 4.18 -2.73 6.87
CA ARG A 14 3.11 -3.71 6.70
C ARG A 14 3.17 -4.75 7.82
N PRO A 15 2.61 -4.45 9.00
CA PRO A 15 2.80 -5.26 10.20
C PRO A 15 2.05 -6.60 10.18
N LEU A 16 1.07 -6.76 9.31
CA LEU A 16 0.25 -7.98 9.24
C LEU A 16 0.73 -8.89 8.10
N PRO A 17 1.08 -10.17 8.38
CA PRO A 17 1.34 -11.13 7.33
C PRO A 17 0.04 -11.41 6.57
N ARG A 18 0.07 -11.27 5.24
CA ARG A 18 -1.08 -11.50 4.37
C ARG A 18 -0.66 -12.41 3.25
N GLN A 19 -1.41 -13.49 3.03
CA GLN A 19 -1.26 -14.27 1.80
C GLN A 19 -1.96 -13.54 0.66
N ASN A 20 -1.21 -13.27 -0.39
CA ASN A 20 -1.76 -12.73 -1.62
C ASN A 20 -1.99 -13.88 -2.60
N ASP A 21 -3.00 -13.69 -3.45
CA ASP A 21 -3.31 -14.61 -4.53
C ASP A 21 -2.31 -14.34 -5.66
N PRO A 22 -1.47 -15.31 -6.04
CA PRO A 22 -0.42 -15.11 -7.04
C PRO A 22 -1.01 -14.78 -8.42
N ASN A 23 -2.17 -15.34 -8.80
CA ASN A 23 -2.82 -15.05 -10.07
C ASN A 23 -3.28 -13.59 -10.12
N LYS A 24 -3.88 -13.12 -9.01
CA LYS A 24 -4.32 -11.72 -8.91
C LYS A 24 -3.14 -10.74 -8.93
N VAL A 25 -2.03 -11.09 -8.28
CA VAL A 25 -0.79 -10.31 -8.35
C VAL A 25 -0.27 -10.24 -9.78
N GLN A 26 -0.22 -11.36 -10.51
CA GLN A 26 0.23 -11.36 -11.91
C GLN A 26 -0.66 -10.50 -12.82
N THR A 27 -1.99 -10.60 -12.68
CA THR A 27 -2.92 -9.75 -13.44
C THR A 27 -2.71 -8.27 -13.14
N LEU A 28 -2.53 -7.93 -11.86
CA LEU A 28 -2.23 -6.56 -11.44
C LEU A 28 -0.87 -6.09 -11.94
N MET A 29 0.15 -6.94 -11.95
CA MET A 29 1.46 -6.61 -12.51
C MET A 29 1.34 -6.27 -14.00
N ALA A 30 0.64 -7.09 -14.78
CA ALA A 30 0.43 -6.84 -16.20
C ALA A 30 -0.32 -5.52 -16.44
N SER A 31 -1.38 -5.27 -15.66
CA SER A 31 -2.14 -4.02 -15.74
C SER A 31 -1.29 -2.80 -15.35
N ILE A 32 -0.59 -2.85 -14.22
CA ILE A 32 0.25 -1.74 -13.73
C ILE A 32 1.42 -1.47 -14.69
N ALA A 33 2.00 -2.50 -15.31
CA ALA A 33 3.05 -2.33 -16.31
C ALA A 33 2.53 -1.66 -17.59
N ALA A 34 1.29 -1.96 -17.99
CA ALA A 34 0.70 -1.43 -19.23
C ALA A 34 0.16 0.00 -19.08
N ILE A 35 -0.53 0.30 -17.98
CA ILE A 35 -1.26 1.57 -17.80
C ILE A 35 -0.90 2.32 -16.52
N GLY A 36 0.06 1.83 -15.74
CA GLY A 36 0.38 2.39 -14.42
C GLY A 36 -0.65 2.03 -13.35
N GLN A 37 -0.37 2.39 -12.10
CA GLN A 37 -1.30 2.19 -11.00
C GLN A 37 -2.41 3.24 -11.05
N GLN A 38 -3.62 2.82 -11.41
CA GLN A 38 -4.78 3.71 -11.50
C GLN A 38 -5.40 4.00 -10.12
N GLU A 39 -5.47 2.99 -9.26
CA GLU A 39 -6.10 3.13 -7.95
C GLU A 39 -5.07 3.09 -6.80
N PRO A 40 -5.09 4.09 -5.90
CA PRO A 40 -4.19 4.13 -4.75
C PRO A 40 -4.47 3.01 -3.75
N ILE A 41 -3.44 2.62 -3.00
CA ILE A 41 -3.60 1.83 -1.76
C ILE A 41 -3.97 2.74 -0.59
N ASP A 42 -4.61 2.22 0.45
CA ASP A 42 -4.87 3.03 1.66
C ASP A 42 -3.74 2.85 2.67
N VAL A 43 -3.24 3.98 3.16
CA VAL A 43 -2.14 4.06 4.12
C VAL A 43 -2.55 4.96 5.28
N LEU A 44 -2.27 4.52 6.50
CA LEU A 44 -2.39 5.33 7.69
C LEU A 44 -1.06 6.03 8.00
N GLU A 45 -1.10 7.34 8.19
CA GLU A 45 0.04 8.11 8.71
C GLU A 45 -0.15 8.30 10.22
N VAL A 46 0.78 7.79 11.01
CA VAL A 46 0.77 7.86 12.48
C VAL A 46 2.16 8.26 12.94
N ASP A 47 2.27 9.41 13.61
CA ASP A 47 3.54 9.99 14.08
C ASP A 47 4.62 10.08 12.99
N GLY A 48 4.23 10.41 11.75
CA GLY A 48 5.14 10.52 10.60
C GLY A 48 5.55 9.19 9.98
N GLN A 49 5.01 8.06 10.45
CA GLN A 49 5.21 6.74 9.84
C GLN A 49 3.99 6.27 9.05
N TYR A 50 4.25 5.58 7.94
CA TYR A 50 3.22 5.07 7.05
C TYR A 50 2.94 3.58 7.31
N TYR A 51 1.66 3.23 7.49
CA TYR A 51 1.21 1.87 7.75
C TYR A 51 0.20 1.42 6.70
N GLY A 52 0.50 0.32 6.00
CA GLY A 52 -0.32 -0.24 4.93
C GLY A 52 -1.13 -1.45 5.37
N PHE A 53 -2.47 -1.32 5.35
CA PHE A 53 -3.40 -2.40 5.72
C PHE A 53 -4.22 -2.93 4.55
N SER A 54 -4.38 -2.14 3.49
CA SER A 54 -5.12 -2.52 2.27
C SER A 54 -4.18 -2.65 1.06
N GLY A 55 -4.70 -3.12 -0.07
CA GLY A 55 -3.96 -3.14 -1.34
C GLY A 55 -2.72 -4.04 -1.33
N CYS A 56 -2.75 -5.17 -0.61
CA CYS A 56 -1.63 -6.11 -0.52
C CYS A 56 -1.17 -6.62 -1.90
N HIS A 57 -2.11 -7.04 -2.76
CA HIS A 57 -1.78 -7.51 -4.11
C HIS A 57 -1.17 -6.41 -4.99
N ARG A 58 -1.66 -5.16 -4.87
CA ARG A 58 -1.12 -4.01 -5.61
C ARG A 58 0.31 -3.68 -5.17
N TYR A 59 0.54 -3.66 -3.87
CA TYR A 59 1.87 -3.42 -3.33
C TYR A 59 2.85 -4.50 -3.74
N GLU A 60 2.46 -5.77 -3.67
CA GLU A 60 3.31 -6.86 -4.14
C GLU A 60 3.55 -6.77 -5.64
N ALA A 61 2.54 -6.41 -6.43
CA ALA A 61 2.71 -6.20 -7.86
C ALA A 61 3.73 -5.07 -8.15
N CYS A 62 3.60 -3.91 -7.51
CA CYS A 62 4.57 -2.81 -7.61
C CYS A 62 5.97 -3.23 -7.17
N GLN A 63 6.08 -4.00 -6.08
CA GLN A 63 7.35 -4.53 -5.57
C GLN A 63 8.01 -5.49 -6.57
N ARG A 64 7.26 -6.45 -7.12
CA ARG A 64 7.75 -7.42 -8.11
C ARG A 64 8.09 -6.76 -9.45
N LEU A 65 7.42 -5.67 -9.81
CA LEU A 65 7.75 -4.84 -10.97
C LEU A 65 8.98 -3.95 -10.75
N GLY A 66 9.55 -3.90 -9.53
CA GLY A 66 10.71 -3.06 -9.23
C GLY A 66 10.38 -1.56 -9.14
N GLN A 67 9.12 -1.18 -8.92
CA GLN A 67 8.76 0.22 -8.70
C GLN A 67 9.37 0.72 -7.39
N LYS A 68 9.81 1.98 -7.38
CA LYS A 68 10.37 2.61 -6.16
C LYS A 68 9.27 3.17 -5.26
N THR A 69 8.19 3.65 -5.87
CA THR A 69 7.06 4.31 -5.25
C THR A 69 5.76 3.58 -5.56
N ILE A 70 4.74 3.84 -4.76
CA ILE A 70 3.36 3.39 -4.99
C ILE A 70 2.41 4.54 -4.72
N LEU A 71 1.34 4.64 -5.52
CA LEU A 71 0.28 5.60 -5.29
C LEU A 71 -0.49 5.19 -4.03
N ALA A 72 -0.52 6.08 -3.05
CA ALA A 72 -1.14 5.84 -1.76
C ALA A 72 -2.08 6.98 -1.37
N ARG A 73 -3.26 6.60 -0.89
CA ARG A 73 -4.22 7.45 -0.21
C ARG A 73 -3.86 7.47 1.27
N VAL A 74 -3.21 8.54 1.68
CA VAL A 74 -2.73 8.76 3.04
C VAL A 74 -3.84 9.38 3.89
N ARG A 75 -4.12 8.75 5.02
CA ARG A 75 -5.02 9.26 6.06
C ARG A 75 -4.26 9.40 7.36
N LYS A 76 -4.22 10.61 7.92
CA LYS A 76 -3.70 10.84 9.27
C LYS A 76 -4.57 10.14 10.31
N ALA A 77 -3.94 9.41 11.22
CA ALA A 77 -4.59 8.64 12.25
C ALA A 77 -3.81 8.74 13.58
N THR A 78 -4.50 8.49 14.69
CA THR A 78 -3.88 8.42 16.02
C THR A 78 -3.38 7.00 16.31
N ARG A 79 -2.51 6.86 17.31
CA ARG A 79 -2.07 5.54 17.81
C ARG A 79 -3.23 4.63 18.20
N SER A 80 -4.32 5.19 18.72
CA SER A 80 -5.52 4.41 19.07
C SER A 80 -6.17 3.78 17.84
N VAL A 81 -6.26 4.54 16.74
CA VAL A 81 -6.76 4.02 15.46
C VAL A 81 -5.82 2.96 14.88
N LEU A 82 -4.51 3.16 15.00
CA LEU A 82 -3.52 2.16 14.58
C LEU A 82 -3.71 0.84 15.35
N LYS A 83 -3.87 0.91 16.68
CA LYS A 83 -4.10 -0.28 17.50
C LYS A 83 -5.35 -1.05 17.07
N MET A 84 -6.43 -0.36 16.69
CA MET A 84 -7.64 -1.02 16.17
C MET A 84 -7.42 -1.77 14.85
N HIS A 85 -6.40 -1.44 14.06
CA HIS A 85 -6.06 -2.17 12.83
C HIS A 85 -5.06 -3.31 13.07
N LEU A 86 -4.42 -3.35 14.24
CA LEU A 86 -3.43 -4.35 14.64
C LEU A 86 -4.00 -5.44 15.53
N ALA A 87 -5.12 -5.16 16.22
CA ALA A 87 -5.89 -6.09 17.02
C ALA A 87 -6.82 -6.94 16.13
#